data_AF-A0A4U0WZH1-F1
#
_entry.id   AF-A0A4U0WZH1-F1
#
_cell.length_a   1.000
_cell.length_b   1.000
_cell.length_c   1.000
_cell.angle_alpha   90.00
_cell.angle_beta   90.00
_cell.angle_gamma   90.00
#
_symmetry.space_group_name_H-M   'P 1'
#
loop_
_entity.id
_entity.type
_entity.pdbx_description
1 polymer ?
#
loop_
_entity_poly.entity_id
_entity_poly.type
_entity_poly.pdbx_seq_one_letter_code
_entity_poly.pdbx_strand_id
1 'polypeptide(L)'
;MDPTTLALLSALLALLTTAAYIYTHLLRGPAFPPNAPVLTRETYPLIGSLQFFTRRWEFFQTAIARSRTGNFSFYAGQYPVVGVAGEEGRRVFVEHKGLSFAEGYAALLGGSPKVKKEGNQLLGEDVAGEAGFSAYFNKRLINMLKGNQLKKGLPLLLQDARASLDKLAAEPTGLTDPFDSIYRMVFQFTMRTVACNEIADDPATLSKCLQHFETIEGTATPFSVMYPWLPLWSKVQRTTAGAKLYMIFKRVVDARNKSGIRGDDALQYLIDQGDDITNMLTFVLGALFAGQLNSGINAAWVLIYLANNRYWLERVREEVLSVADRHCPDSSIPLKDRLMRIPVEAWEGEFPLVDMCLKDSIRLQ
;
A
#
# COMPACT_ATOMS: atom_id res chain seq x y z
N MET A 1 56.59 20.20 -2.90
CA MET A 1 55.95 19.61 -1.71
C MET A 1 56.24 18.12 -1.72
N ASP A 2 56.61 17.56 -0.58
CA ASP A 2 56.81 16.11 -0.45
C ASP A 2 55.46 15.40 -0.72
N PRO A 3 55.43 14.31 -1.53
CA PRO A 3 54.22 13.51 -1.77
C PRO A 3 53.48 13.12 -0.49
N THR A 4 54.18 12.90 0.63
CA THR A 4 53.55 12.61 1.92
C THR A 4 52.75 13.79 2.48
N THR A 5 53.27 15.01 2.34
CA THR A 5 52.61 16.24 2.78
C THR A 5 51.38 16.54 1.92
N LEU A 6 51.45 16.30 0.60
CA LEU A 6 50.32 16.45 -0.31
C LEU A 6 49.21 15.44 -0.01
N ALA A 7 49.56 14.19 0.28
CA ALA A 7 48.60 13.15 0.68
C ALA A 7 47.89 13.50 2.00
N LEU A 8 48.64 13.97 3.01
CA LEU A 8 48.07 14.40 4.30
C LEU A 8 47.12 15.60 4.15
N LEU A 9 47.49 16.60 3.35
CA LEU A 9 46.63 17.75 3.08
C LEU A 9 45.36 17.36 2.31
N SER A 10 45.47 16.43 1.36
CA SER A 10 44.33 15.91 0.60
C SER A 10 43.39 15.11 1.50
N ALA A 11 43.92 14.27 2.38
CA ALA A 11 43.15 13.52 3.37
C ALA A 11 42.45 14.44 4.38
N LEU A 12 43.14 15.47 4.87
CA LEU A 12 42.56 16.47 5.79
C LEU A 12 41.45 17.28 5.10
N LEU A 13 41.65 17.70 3.85
CA LEU A 13 40.62 18.40 3.07
C LEU A 13 39.41 17.50 2.82
N ALA A 14 39.61 16.22 2.51
CA ALA A 14 38.53 15.25 2.35
C ALA A 14 37.75 15.04 3.65
N LEU A 15 38.45 14.95 4.79
CA LEU A 15 37.82 14.85 6.11
C LEU A 15 37.02 16.10 6.46
N LEU A 16 37.58 17.30 6.25
CA LEU A 16 36.91 18.56 6.55
C LEU A 16 35.69 18.81 5.64
N THR A 17 35.80 18.50 4.35
CA THR A 17 34.68 18.62 3.41
C THR A 17 33.58 17.60 3.73
N THR A 18 33.94 16.37 4.11
CA THR A 18 32.99 15.36 4.57
C THR A 18 32.32 15.77 5.88
N ALA A 19 33.08 16.27 6.85
CA ALA A 19 32.54 16.77 8.12
C ALA A 19 31.63 17.98 7.92
N ALA A 20 32.00 18.92 7.05
CA ALA A 20 31.17 20.06 6.67
C ALA A 20 29.88 19.59 5.99
N TYR A 21 29.96 18.63 5.06
CA TYR A 21 28.80 18.05 4.40
C TYR A 21 27.85 17.35 5.38
N ILE A 22 28.40 16.53 6.30
CA ILE A 22 27.61 15.88 7.36
C ILE A 22 26.94 16.94 8.24
N TYR A 23 27.68 17.99 8.62
CA TYR A 23 27.15 19.06 9.45
C TYR A 23 26.03 19.85 8.76
N THR A 24 26.24 20.29 7.51
CA THR A 24 25.27 21.13 6.81
C THR A 24 24.05 20.36 6.31
N HIS A 25 24.25 19.14 5.79
CA HIS A 25 23.17 18.38 5.16
C HIS A 25 22.50 17.35 6.06
N LEU A 26 23.21 16.80 7.06
CA LEU A 26 22.64 15.76 7.93
C LEU A 26 22.29 16.28 9.33
N LEU A 27 23.11 17.17 9.90
CA LEU A 27 22.92 17.65 11.27
C LEU A 27 22.12 18.95 11.36
N ARG A 28 22.28 19.89 10.42
CA ARG A 28 21.64 21.22 10.49
C ARG A 28 20.24 21.30 9.88
N GLY A 29 19.89 20.37 8.98
CA GLY A 29 18.59 20.30 8.31
C GLY A 29 18.21 21.57 7.51
N PRO A 30 17.25 21.48 6.59
CA PRO A 30 16.67 22.68 5.97
C PRO A 30 15.92 23.52 7.03
N ALA A 31 16.12 24.83 7.02
CA ALA A 31 15.42 25.73 7.95
C ALA A 31 13.94 25.87 7.58
N PHE A 32 13.07 25.90 8.59
CA PHE A 32 11.67 26.27 8.38
C PHE A 32 11.53 27.74 8.00
N PRO A 33 10.55 28.10 7.15
CA PRO A 33 10.27 29.49 6.85
C PRO A 33 9.79 30.24 8.12
N PRO A 34 9.98 31.57 8.22
CA PRO A 34 9.70 32.33 9.44
C PRO A 34 8.25 32.27 9.93
N ASN A 35 7.31 32.01 9.02
CA ASN A 35 5.88 31.88 9.28
C ASN A 35 5.42 30.43 9.52
N ALA A 36 6.34 29.47 9.62
CA ALA A 36 6.00 28.08 9.90
C ALA A 36 5.37 27.92 11.30
N PRO A 37 4.50 26.92 11.49
CA PRO A 37 4.02 26.55 12.82
C PRO A 37 5.17 26.22 13.78
N VAL A 38 4.89 26.25 15.08
CA VAL A 38 5.89 26.06 16.13
C VAL A 38 6.59 24.70 15.98
N LEU A 39 7.92 24.72 16.02
CA LEU A 39 8.75 23.50 15.99
C LEU A 39 8.60 22.71 17.30
N THR A 40 8.42 21.40 17.19
CA THR A 40 8.38 20.50 18.35
C THR A 40 9.70 20.50 19.11
N ARG A 41 9.63 20.48 20.44
CA ARG A 41 10.80 20.60 21.33
C ARG A 41 11.79 19.44 21.20
N GLU A 42 11.29 18.22 21.04
CA GLU A 42 12.12 17.01 20.98
C GLU A 42 12.55 16.74 19.54
N THR A 43 13.76 17.20 19.22
CA THR A 43 14.41 16.98 17.93
C THR A 43 15.82 16.45 18.17
N TYR A 44 16.08 15.23 17.70
CA TYR A 44 17.40 14.60 17.76
C TYR A 44 18.17 14.88 16.47
N PRO A 45 19.50 15.09 16.54
CA PRO A 45 20.32 15.16 15.33
C PRO A 45 20.14 13.91 14.47
N LEU A 46 20.16 14.06 13.14
CA LEU A 46 19.96 13.01 12.12
C LEU A 46 18.56 12.35 12.07
N ILE A 47 17.84 12.25 13.19
CA ILE A 47 16.54 11.56 13.23
C ILE A 47 15.39 12.55 13.18
N GLY A 48 15.57 13.73 13.78
CA GLY A 48 14.49 14.65 14.06
C GLY A 48 13.61 14.13 15.20
N SER A 49 12.30 14.08 15.01
CA SER A 49 11.35 13.63 16.02
C SER A 49 11.27 12.12 16.06
N LEU A 50 12.09 11.48 16.90
CA LEU A 50 12.12 10.02 17.09
C LEU A 50 10.73 9.42 17.33
N GLN A 51 9.88 10.12 18.11
CA GLN A 51 8.53 9.65 18.44
C GLN A 51 7.61 9.53 17.21
N PHE A 52 7.88 10.23 16.11
CA PHE A 52 7.14 10.07 14.86
C PHE A 52 7.28 8.66 14.27
N PHE A 53 8.44 8.03 14.49
CA PHE A 53 8.74 6.69 13.97
C PHE A 53 8.40 5.57 14.95
N THR A 54 8.27 5.85 16.24
CA THR A 54 8.05 4.83 17.28
C THR A 54 6.67 4.89 17.93
N ARG A 55 6.08 6.09 18.08
CA ARG A 55 4.80 6.35 18.77
C ARG A 55 4.00 7.43 18.04
N ARG A 56 3.81 7.24 16.72
CA ARG A 56 3.31 8.27 15.78
C ARG A 56 2.03 8.95 16.23
N TRP A 57 1.04 8.17 16.68
CA TRP A 57 -0.26 8.68 17.10
C TRP A 57 -0.17 9.58 18.33
N GLU A 58 0.48 9.10 19.40
CA GLU A 58 0.68 9.86 20.62
C GLU A 58 1.52 11.13 20.40
N PHE A 59 2.56 11.03 19.56
CA PHE A 59 3.37 12.17 19.15
C PHE A 59 2.50 13.25 18.50
N PHE A 60 1.68 12.86 17.52
CA PHE A 60 0.77 13.79 16.83
C PHE A 60 -0.23 14.43 17.80
N GLN A 61 -0.89 13.63 18.65
CA GLN A 61 -1.84 14.14 19.64
C GLN A 61 -1.18 15.15 20.60
N THR A 62 0.00 14.83 21.10
CA THR A 62 0.75 15.69 22.01
C THR A 62 1.19 16.98 21.33
N ALA A 63 1.62 16.91 20.07
CA ALA A 63 2.05 18.07 19.30
C ALA A 63 0.88 19.00 18.97
N ILE A 64 -0.29 18.46 18.62
CA ILE A 64 -1.54 19.20 18.44
C ILE A 64 -1.91 19.93 19.74
N ALA A 65 -1.96 19.21 20.87
CA ALA A 65 -2.37 19.77 22.15
C ALA A 65 -1.44 20.89 22.65
N ARG A 66 -0.16 20.86 22.28
CA ARG A 66 0.83 21.89 22.62
C ARG A 66 0.82 23.09 21.66
N SER A 67 0.17 22.96 20.50
CA SER A 67 0.06 24.03 19.52
C SER A 67 -1.19 24.88 19.78
N ARG A 68 -1.06 26.21 19.66
CA ARG A 68 -2.21 27.13 19.76
C ARG A 68 -3.18 26.99 18.59
N THR A 69 -2.70 26.62 17.41
CA THR A 69 -3.51 26.47 16.19
C THR A 69 -3.84 25.01 15.87
N GLY A 70 -3.28 24.06 16.63
CA GLY A 70 -3.28 22.63 16.33
C GLY A 70 -2.23 22.21 15.28
N ASN A 71 -1.66 23.15 14.51
CA ASN A 71 -0.62 22.87 13.54
C ASN A 71 0.77 23.00 14.17
N PHE A 72 1.73 22.18 13.76
CA PHE A 72 3.08 22.14 14.34
C PHE A 72 4.11 21.75 13.29
N SER A 73 5.39 22.05 13.54
CA SER A 73 6.50 21.70 12.66
C SER A 73 7.40 20.69 13.36
N PHE A 74 8.01 19.77 12.61
CA PHE A 74 8.98 18.80 13.13
C PHE A 74 9.90 18.29 12.02
N TYR A 75 11.03 17.70 12.40
CA TYR A 75 11.93 17.06 11.44
C TYR A 75 11.69 15.55 11.40
N ALA A 76 11.68 14.98 10.20
CA ALA A 76 11.72 13.54 9.97
C ALA A 76 12.99 13.21 9.17
N GLY A 77 14.09 12.97 9.87
CA GLY A 77 15.42 12.93 9.26
C GLY A 77 15.77 14.25 8.58
N GLN A 78 16.09 14.20 7.28
CA GLN A 78 16.38 15.41 6.49
C GLN A 78 15.14 16.22 6.10
N TYR A 79 13.92 15.70 6.32
CA TYR A 79 12.70 16.33 5.84
C TYR A 79 12.12 17.30 6.88
N PRO A 80 11.90 18.57 6.52
CA PRO A 80 11.10 19.49 7.31
C PRO A 80 9.62 19.16 7.07
N VAL A 81 8.89 18.81 8.13
CA VAL A 81 7.48 18.38 8.04
C VAL A 81 6.61 19.35 8.82
N VAL A 82 5.49 19.74 8.22
CA VAL A 82 4.42 20.49 8.90
C VAL A 82 3.26 19.55 9.15
N GLY A 83 2.99 19.28 10.43
CA GLY A 83 1.80 18.58 10.89
C GLY A 83 0.61 19.54 10.89
N VAL A 84 -0.46 19.17 10.19
CA VAL A 84 -1.72 19.92 10.17
C VAL A 84 -2.83 19.15 10.87
N ALA A 85 -3.72 19.87 11.53
CA ALA A 85 -4.85 19.29 12.26
C ALA A 85 -6.13 20.14 12.09
N GLY A 86 -7.26 19.54 12.48
CA GLY A 86 -8.56 20.18 12.35
C GLY A 86 -9.09 20.19 10.91
N GLU A 87 -10.30 20.71 10.76
CA GLU A 87 -11.01 20.75 9.46
C GLU A 87 -10.27 21.60 8.43
N GLU A 88 -9.85 22.80 8.83
CA GLU A 88 -9.09 23.72 7.97
C GLU A 88 -7.75 23.13 7.52
N GLY A 89 -7.02 22.48 8.44
CA GLY A 89 -5.76 21.81 8.11
C GLY A 89 -5.95 20.68 7.09
N ARG A 90 -7.01 19.88 7.25
CA ARG A 90 -7.37 18.83 6.27
C ARG A 90 -7.74 19.43 4.92
N ARG A 91 -8.53 20.50 4.90
CA ARG A 91 -8.92 21.19 3.66
C ARG A 91 -7.69 21.66 2.89
N VAL A 92 -6.75 22.32 3.57
CA VAL A 92 -5.48 22.74 2.94
C VAL A 92 -4.69 21.54 2.43
N PHE A 93 -4.56 20.48 3.23
CA PHE A 93 -3.78 19.29 2.83
C PHE A 93 -4.35 18.58 1.59
N VAL A 94 -5.68 18.51 1.48
CA VAL A 94 -6.36 17.75 0.40
C VAL A 94 -6.61 18.59 -0.85
N GLU A 95 -6.95 19.88 -0.70
CA GLU A 95 -7.43 20.71 -1.81
C GLU A 95 -6.38 21.67 -2.39
N HIS A 96 -5.32 21.96 -1.65
CA HIS A 96 -4.36 22.98 -2.07
C HIS A 96 -3.49 22.48 -3.24
N LYS A 97 -3.64 23.12 -4.40
CA LYS A 97 -2.95 22.76 -5.67
C LYS A 97 -1.42 22.80 -5.61
N GLY A 98 -0.85 23.49 -4.61
CA GLY A 98 0.59 23.53 -4.37
C GLY A 98 1.16 22.31 -3.63
N LEU A 99 0.32 21.34 -3.25
CA LEU A 99 0.74 20.09 -2.60
C LEU A 99 0.61 18.93 -3.59
N SER A 100 1.60 18.03 -3.63
CA SER A 100 1.56 16.80 -4.42
C SER A 100 1.60 15.57 -3.51
N PHE A 101 0.55 14.75 -3.58
CA PHE A 101 0.54 13.43 -2.94
C PHE A 101 1.64 12.53 -3.50
N ALA A 102 1.86 12.56 -4.81
CA ALA A 102 2.80 11.66 -5.45
C ALA A 102 4.26 12.01 -5.10
N GLU A 103 4.63 13.30 -5.02
CA GLU A 103 5.94 13.71 -4.48
C GLU A 103 6.12 13.27 -3.02
N GLY A 104 5.08 13.41 -2.20
CA GLY A 104 5.07 12.95 -0.80
C GLY A 104 5.28 11.44 -0.67
N TYR A 105 4.53 10.64 -1.44
CA TYR A 105 4.68 9.18 -1.45
C TYR A 105 6.02 8.73 -2.02
N ALA A 106 6.60 9.43 -3.00
CA ALA A 106 7.93 9.11 -3.51
C ALA A 106 9.02 9.22 -2.43
N ALA A 107 8.89 10.20 -1.52
CA ALA A 107 9.76 10.34 -0.36
C ALA A 107 9.53 9.21 0.67
N LEU A 108 8.26 8.88 0.97
CA LEU A 108 7.90 7.86 1.97
C LEU A 108 8.15 6.42 1.52
N LEU A 109 8.04 6.11 0.24
CA LEU A 109 8.26 4.77 -0.31
C LEU A 109 9.74 4.53 -0.66
N GLY A 110 10.66 5.15 0.09
CA GLY A 110 12.10 4.91 0.02
C GLY A 110 12.73 5.29 -1.31
N GLY A 111 12.24 6.36 -1.95
CA GLY A 111 12.75 6.82 -3.24
C GLY A 111 12.40 5.86 -4.37
N SER A 112 11.10 5.70 -4.66
CA SER A 112 10.65 5.18 -5.96
C SER A 112 11.50 5.80 -7.07
N PRO A 113 11.93 5.04 -8.09
CA PRO A 113 12.90 5.51 -9.07
C PRO A 113 12.52 6.90 -9.56
N LYS A 114 13.36 7.90 -9.28
CA LYS A 114 13.20 9.22 -9.90
C LYS A 114 13.30 8.99 -11.39
N VAL A 115 12.23 9.31 -12.11
CA VAL A 115 12.24 9.20 -13.56
C VAL A 115 13.35 10.10 -14.08
N LYS A 116 14.42 9.50 -14.61
CA LYS A 116 15.43 10.25 -15.35
C LYS A 116 14.78 10.74 -16.64
N LYS A 117 14.63 12.06 -16.79
CA LYS A 117 14.51 12.68 -18.10
C LYS A 117 15.90 12.75 -18.72
N GLU A 118 16.23 11.81 -19.61
CA GLU A 118 17.39 11.92 -20.50
C GLU A 118 16.99 11.49 -21.91
N GLY A 119 17.10 12.43 -22.85
CA GLY A 119 17.31 12.15 -24.28
C GLY A 119 16.06 11.95 -25.14
N ASN A 120 15.96 12.75 -26.19
CA ASN A 120 14.98 12.66 -27.28
C ASN A 120 15.06 11.33 -28.05
N GLN A 121 14.47 10.24 -27.55
CA GLN A 121 14.14 9.07 -28.37
C GLN A 121 12.74 8.55 -28.05
N LEU A 122 11.89 8.63 -29.08
CA LEU A 122 10.48 8.22 -29.13
C LEU A 122 10.36 6.70 -29.14
N LEU A 123 10.05 6.07 -28.00
CA LEU A 123 9.55 4.69 -27.91
C LEU A 123 8.58 4.55 -26.74
N GLY A 124 7.28 4.48 -27.05
CA GLY A 124 6.19 4.23 -26.10
C GLY A 124 5.71 5.51 -25.39
N GLU A 125 4.41 5.81 -25.46
CA GLU A 125 3.83 7.00 -24.83
C GLU A 125 4.25 7.16 -23.36
N ASP A 126 4.72 8.36 -23.04
CA ASP A 126 5.36 8.76 -21.79
C ASP A 126 4.50 8.48 -20.53
N VAL A 127 4.68 7.31 -19.92
CA VAL A 127 4.42 7.08 -18.48
C VAL A 127 5.55 7.69 -17.62
N ALA A 128 6.57 8.28 -18.27
CA ALA A 128 7.81 8.80 -17.68
C ALA A 128 7.66 10.14 -16.91
N GLY A 129 6.42 10.59 -16.64
CA GLY A 129 6.14 11.72 -15.75
C GLY A 129 5.22 11.29 -14.61
N GLU A 130 5.36 11.89 -13.42
CA GLU A 130 4.52 11.65 -12.24
C GLU A 130 3.01 11.79 -12.52
N ALA A 131 2.65 12.81 -13.32
CA ALA A 131 1.30 12.99 -13.84
C ALA A 131 0.89 11.88 -14.82
N GLY A 132 1.84 11.37 -15.61
CA GLY A 132 1.65 10.29 -16.59
C GLY A 132 1.36 8.95 -15.90
N PHE A 133 2.16 8.55 -14.90
CA PHE A 133 1.88 7.33 -14.13
C PHE A 133 0.56 7.42 -13.36
N SER A 134 0.29 8.54 -12.69
CA SER A 134 -0.96 8.69 -11.92
C SER A 134 -2.19 8.63 -12.84
N ALA A 135 -2.14 9.29 -14.00
CA ALA A 135 -3.22 9.22 -14.99
C ALA A 135 -3.36 7.82 -15.58
N TYR A 136 -2.25 7.17 -15.94
CA TYR A 136 -2.21 5.78 -16.42
C TYR A 136 -2.83 4.83 -15.40
N PHE A 137 -2.33 4.85 -14.17
CA PHE A 137 -2.77 3.98 -13.07
C PHE A 137 -4.26 4.17 -12.81
N ASN A 138 -4.73 5.41 -12.64
CA ASN A 138 -6.14 5.70 -12.41
C ASN A 138 -7.03 5.25 -13.58
N LYS A 139 -6.59 5.49 -14.82
CA LYS A 139 -7.34 5.07 -16.02
C LYS A 139 -7.48 3.55 -16.10
N ARG A 140 -6.40 2.81 -15.84
CA ARG A 140 -6.44 1.34 -15.83
C ARG A 140 -7.33 0.82 -14.70
N LEU A 141 -7.13 1.33 -13.48
CA LEU A 141 -7.86 0.91 -12.29
C LEU A 141 -9.37 1.14 -12.42
N ILE A 142 -9.79 2.34 -12.86
CA ILE A 142 -11.22 2.67 -13.05
C ILE A 142 -11.90 1.68 -13.98
N ASN A 143 -11.23 1.23 -15.05
CA ASN A 143 -11.83 0.28 -15.99
C ASN A 143 -11.95 -1.13 -15.40
N MET A 144 -11.03 -1.53 -14.53
CA MET A 144 -11.07 -2.83 -13.82
C MET A 144 -12.11 -2.86 -12.72
N LEU A 145 -12.41 -1.71 -12.10
CA LEU A 145 -13.35 -1.60 -10.98
C LEU A 145 -14.78 -1.21 -11.40
N LYS A 146 -15.10 -1.23 -12.71
CA LYS A 146 -16.48 -1.00 -13.17
C LYS A 146 -17.40 -2.11 -12.68
N GLY A 147 -18.65 -1.77 -12.36
CA GLY A 147 -19.63 -2.73 -11.82
C GLY A 147 -19.82 -3.99 -12.67
N ASN A 148 -19.72 -3.91 -13.99
CA ASN A 148 -19.78 -5.10 -14.86
C ASN A 148 -18.59 -6.04 -14.69
N GLN A 149 -17.38 -5.51 -14.41
CA GLN A 149 -16.20 -6.32 -14.11
C GLN A 149 -16.29 -6.93 -12.72
N LEU A 150 -16.75 -6.16 -11.72
CA LEU A 150 -17.00 -6.67 -10.37
C LEU A 150 -18.03 -7.81 -10.38
N LYS A 151 -19.14 -7.62 -11.10
CA LYS A 151 -20.18 -8.65 -11.29
C LYS A 151 -19.62 -9.93 -11.89
N LYS A 152 -18.72 -9.79 -12.86
CA LYS A 152 -18.06 -10.90 -13.54
C LYS A 152 -17.06 -11.63 -12.65
N GLY A 153 -16.31 -10.90 -11.84
CA GLY A 153 -15.31 -11.46 -10.91
C GLY A 153 -15.89 -12.04 -9.63
N LEU A 154 -17.08 -11.59 -9.19
CA LEU A 154 -17.69 -11.98 -7.92
C LEU A 154 -17.76 -13.50 -7.70
N PRO A 155 -18.17 -14.34 -8.67
CA PRO A 155 -18.21 -15.79 -8.46
C PRO A 155 -16.85 -16.39 -8.08
N LEU A 156 -15.75 -15.91 -8.67
CA LEU A 156 -14.39 -16.38 -8.34
C LEU A 156 -13.99 -15.93 -6.93
N LEU A 157 -14.28 -14.67 -6.57
CA LEU A 157 -14.00 -14.16 -5.22
C LEU A 157 -14.75 -14.95 -4.14
N LEU A 158 -16.02 -15.27 -4.39
CA LEU A 158 -16.82 -16.07 -3.47
C LEU A 158 -16.30 -17.51 -3.35
N GLN A 159 -15.84 -18.11 -4.46
CA GLN A 159 -15.21 -19.44 -4.44
C GLN A 159 -13.89 -19.43 -3.64
N ASP A 160 -13.04 -18.43 -3.85
CA ASP A 160 -11.79 -18.25 -3.11
C ASP A 160 -12.05 -18.04 -1.61
N ALA A 161 -13.07 -17.24 -1.27
CA ALA A 161 -13.52 -17.03 0.10
C ALA A 161 -13.97 -18.34 0.74
N ARG A 162 -14.81 -19.11 0.03
CA ARG A 162 -15.34 -20.40 0.46
C ARG A 162 -14.21 -21.39 0.74
N ALA A 163 -13.29 -21.54 -0.21
CA ALA A 163 -12.15 -22.44 -0.08
C ALA A 163 -11.23 -22.06 1.10
N SER A 164 -11.00 -20.76 1.29
CA SER A 164 -10.19 -20.25 2.40
C SER A 164 -10.86 -20.46 3.76
N LEU A 165 -12.16 -20.19 3.86
CA LEU A 165 -12.93 -20.41 5.09
C LEU A 165 -13.09 -21.89 5.43
N ASP A 166 -13.23 -22.77 4.42
CA ASP A 166 -13.29 -24.22 4.64
C ASP A 166 -11.95 -24.77 5.15
N LYS A 167 -10.81 -24.23 4.68
CA LYS A 167 -9.50 -24.56 5.25
C LYS A 167 -9.38 -24.11 6.70
N LEU A 168 -9.86 -22.91 7.03
CA LEU A 168 -9.87 -22.42 8.41
C LEU A 168 -10.75 -23.26 9.32
N ALA A 169 -11.93 -23.70 8.84
CA ALA A 169 -12.81 -24.58 9.59
C ALA A 169 -12.21 -25.98 9.84
N ALA A 170 -11.31 -26.43 8.96
CA ALA A 170 -10.62 -27.71 9.08
C ALA A 170 -9.37 -27.64 10.00
N GLU A 171 -8.97 -26.46 10.47
CA GLU A 171 -7.82 -26.27 11.34
C GLU A 171 -8.06 -26.92 12.72
N PRO A 172 -7.29 -27.95 13.13
CA PRO A 172 -7.59 -28.74 14.33
C PRO A 172 -7.59 -27.94 15.64
N THR A 173 -6.80 -26.87 15.70
CA THR A 173 -6.71 -26.03 16.90
C THR A 173 -7.95 -25.15 17.09
N GLY A 174 -8.72 -24.90 16.03
CA GLY A 174 -9.80 -23.90 16.02
C GLY A 174 -9.33 -22.47 16.26
N LEU A 175 -8.02 -22.21 16.20
CA LEU A 175 -7.40 -20.92 16.41
C LEU A 175 -6.81 -20.40 15.10
N THR A 176 -6.94 -19.10 14.86
CA THR A 176 -6.33 -18.44 13.70
C THR A 176 -5.91 -17.03 14.06
N ASP A 177 -4.84 -16.56 13.44
CA ASP A 177 -4.49 -15.14 13.40
C ASP A 177 -5.15 -14.50 12.18
N PRO A 178 -6.15 -13.63 12.33
CA PRO A 178 -6.80 -12.99 11.18
C PRO A 178 -5.85 -12.08 10.38
N PHE A 179 -4.75 -11.60 10.99
CA PHE A 179 -3.72 -10.82 10.28
C PHE A 179 -2.84 -11.68 9.37
N ASP A 180 -2.91 -13.01 9.48
CA ASP A 180 -2.33 -13.94 8.50
C ASP A 180 -3.41 -14.55 7.60
N SER A 181 -4.45 -15.16 8.18
CA SER A 181 -5.42 -15.93 7.41
C SER A 181 -6.30 -15.09 6.50
N ILE A 182 -6.87 -14.00 7.03
CA ILE A 182 -7.73 -13.09 6.26
C ILE A 182 -6.88 -12.20 5.36
N TYR A 183 -5.70 -11.80 5.82
CA TYR A 183 -4.75 -11.05 4.99
C TYR A 183 -4.36 -11.82 3.73
N ARG A 184 -4.04 -13.12 3.83
CA ARG A 184 -3.78 -14.00 2.66
C ARG A 184 -4.98 -14.12 1.72
N MET A 185 -6.19 -14.27 2.28
CA MET A 185 -7.42 -14.32 1.50
C MET A 185 -7.64 -13.03 0.70
N VAL A 186 -7.44 -11.87 1.33
CA VAL A 186 -7.54 -10.55 0.68
C VAL A 186 -6.45 -10.39 -0.39
N PHE A 187 -5.26 -10.99 -0.20
CA PHE A 187 -4.22 -10.99 -1.24
C PHE A 187 -4.65 -11.77 -2.48
N GLN A 188 -5.32 -12.92 -2.28
CA GLN A 188 -5.91 -13.68 -3.37
C GLN A 188 -6.97 -12.86 -4.12
N PHE A 189 -7.88 -12.21 -3.39
CA PHE A 189 -8.91 -11.35 -3.99
C PHE A 189 -8.29 -10.21 -4.78
N THR A 190 -7.28 -9.55 -4.23
CA THR A 190 -6.59 -8.46 -4.91
C THR A 190 -5.92 -8.99 -6.18
N MET A 191 -5.26 -10.15 -6.12
CA MET A 191 -4.65 -10.79 -7.29
C MET A 191 -5.69 -11.09 -8.39
N ARG A 192 -6.88 -11.59 -8.04
CA ARG A 192 -8.00 -11.80 -8.98
C ARG A 192 -8.44 -10.51 -9.65
N THR A 193 -8.60 -9.44 -8.86
CA THR A 193 -9.24 -8.21 -9.33
C THR A 193 -8.31 -7.34 -10.16
N VAL A 194 -7.03 -7.25 -9.82
CA VAL A 194 -6.10 -6.27 -10.45
C VAL A 194 -4.89 -6.90 -11.13
N ALA A 195 -4.77 -8.24 -11.10
CA ALA A 195 -3.67 -8.97 -11.71
C ALA A 195 -4.19 -10.15 -12.54
N CYS A 196 -3.88 -11.40 -12.18
CA CYS A 196 -4.17 -12.55 -13.02
C CYS A 196 -4.67 -13.78 -12.25
N ASN A 197 -5.47 -14.59 -12.95
CA ASN A 197 -6.04 -15.81 -12.40
C ASN A 197 -5.00 -16.90 -12.16
N GLU A 198 -3.99 -17.05 -13.04
CA GLU A 198 -2.99 -18.11 -12.92
C GLU A 198 -2.22 -18.05 -11.59
N ILE A 199 -1.94 -16.84 -11.10
CA ILE A 199 -1.29 -16.69 -9.79
C ILE A 199 -2.30 -16.91 -8.66
N ALA A 200 -3.53 -16.42 -8.80
CA ALA A 200 -4.57 -16.59 -7.78
C ALA A 200 -5.04 -18.05 -7.62
N ASP A 201 -4.96 -18.85 -8.68
CA ASP A 201 -5.33 -20.28 -8.72
C ASP A 201 -4.23 -21.21 -8.19
N ASP A 202 -2.98 -20.76 -8.14
CA ASP A 202 -1.85 -21.55 -7.62
C ASP A 202 -1.42 -21.07 -6.22
N PRO A 203 -1.83 -21.76 -5.14
CA PRO A 203 -1.50 -21.37 -3.77
C PRO A 203 0.02 -21.22 -3.53
N ALA A 204 0.84 -22.02 -4.21
CA ALA A 204 2.29 -21.98 -4.02
C ALA A 204 2.89 -20.72 -4.65
N THR A 205 2.46 -20.35 -5.86
CA THR A 205 2.91 -19.11 -6.51
C THR A 205 2.32 -17.88 -5.84
N LEU A 206 1.04 -17.91 -5.45
CA LEU A 206 0.40 -16.83 -4.69
C LEU A 206 1.15 -16.53 -3.39
N SER A 207 1.50 -17.56 -2.61
CA SER A 207 2.24 -17.39 -1.35
C SER A 207 3.65 -16.83 -1.58
N LYS A 208 4.32 -17.20 -2.68
CA LYS A 208 5.63 -16.62 -3.03
C LYS A 208 5.50 -15.15 -3.44
N CYS A 209 4.45 -14.81 -4.19
CA CYS A 209 4.16 -13.43 -4.55
C CYS A 209 3.91 -12.58 -3.30
N LEU A 210 3.11 -13.08 -2.34
CA LEU A 210 2.87 -12.41 -1.08
C LEU A 210 4.17 -12.19 -0.30
N GLN A 211 5.01 -13.21 -0.16
CA GLN A 211 6.30 -13.09 0.53
C GLN A 211 7.22 -12.03 -0.10
N HIS A 212 7.28 -11.98 -1.43
CA HIS A 212 8.07 -10.96 -2.13
C HIS A 212 7.46 -9.57 -1.96
N PHE A 213 6.14 -9.45 -1.99
CA PHE A 213 5.43 -8.20 -1.72
C PHE A 213 5.73 -7.68 -0.30
N GLU A 214 5.59 -8.53 0.73
CA GLU A 214 5.93 -8.23 2.12
C GLU A 214 7.41 -7.86 2.29
N THR A 215 8.30 -8.52 1.55
CA THR A 215 9.73 -8.15 1.54
C THR A 215 9.92 -6.74 1.02
N ILE A 216 9.24 -6.34 -0.06
CA ILE A 216 9.33 -4.98 -0.61
C ILE A 216 8.73 -3.97 0.38
N GLU A 217 7.60 -4.28 1.00
CA GLU A 217 6.94 -3.43 1.99
C GLU A 217 7.84 -3.18 3.21
N GLY A 218 8.39 -4.25 3.81
CA GLY A 218 9.31 -4.17 4.95
C GLY A 218 10.62 -3.42 4.66
N THR A 219 10.93 -3.09 3.40
CA THR A 219 12.12 -2.28 3.05
C THR A 219 11.92 -0.80 3.27
N ALA A 220 10.68 -0.32 3.47
CA ALA A 220 10.33 1.07 3.79
C ALA A 220 10.63 1.44 5.27
N THR A 221 11.84 1.12 5.71
CA THR A 221 12.34 1.41 7.07
C THR A 221 12.42 2.93 7.34
N PRO A 222 12.39 3.36 8.61
CA PRO A 222 12.59 4.77 8.96
C PRO A 222 13.83 5.40 8.31
N PHE A 223 14.96 4.69 8.29
CA PHE A 223 16.21 5.20 7.69
C PHE A 223 16.15 5.31 6.17
N SER A 224 15.49 4.38 5.47
CA SER A 224 15.31 4.50 4.01
C SER A 224 14.38 5.66 3.64
N VAL A 225 13.44 6.01 4.53
CA VAL A 225 12.59 7.20 4.36
C VAL A 225 13.40 8.46 4.63
N MET A 226 14.11 8.52 5.76
CA MET A 226 14.89 9.70 6.16
C MET A 226 16.02 10.02 5.17
N TYR A 227 16.66 8.98 4.61
CA TYR A 227 17.86 9.12 3.79
C TYR A 227 17.83 8.15 2.61
N PRO A 228 16.97 8.39 1.61
CA PRO A 228 16.77 7.47 0.48
C PRO A 228 17.98 7.33 -0.43
N TRP A 229 19.03 8.14 -0.27
CA TRP A 229 20.28 8.02 -1.03
C TRP A 229 21.27 7.02 -0.40
N LEU A 230 21.11 6.64 0.87
CA LEU A 230 22.02 5.71 1.54
C LEU A 230 21.99 4.32 0.86
N PRO A 231 23.15 3.66 0.68
CA PRO A 231 23.22 2.31 0.12
C PRO A 231 22.84 1.26 1.18
N LEU A 232 21.56 1.20 1.53
CA LEU A 232 21.03 0.31 2.56
C LEU A 232 20.78 -1.10 2.01
N TRP A 233 20.94 -2.11 2.87
CA TRP A 233 20.57 -3.49 2.57
C TRP A 233 19.10 -3.63 2.14
N SER A 234 18.21 -2.80 2.70
CA SER A 234 16.81 -2.74 2.31
C SER A 234 16.60 -2.45 0.82
N LYS A 235 17.48 -1.67 0.18
CA LYS A 235 17.41 -1.46 -1.28
C LYS A 235 17.74 -2.73 -2.06
N VAL A 236 18.75 -3.48 -1.61
CA VAL A 236 19.12 -4.76 -2.23
C VAL A 236 17.96 -5.75 -2.10
N GLN A 237 17.38 -5.87 -0.90
CA GLN A 237 16.19 -6.70 -0.67
C GLN A 237 15.02 -6.28 -1.58
N ARG A 238 14.72 -4.98 -1.65
CA ARG A 238 13.67 -4.43 -2.52
C ARG A 238 13.89 -4.78 -3.99
N THR A 239 15.11 -4.56 -4.50
CA THR A 239 15.45 -4.87 -5.90
C THR A 239 15.38 -6.36 -6.18
N THR A 240 15.90 -7.21 -5.29
CA THR A 240 15.88 -8.67 -5.49
C THR A 240 14.45 -9.24 -5.43
N ALA A 241 13.61 -8.78 -4.49
CA ALA A 241 12.22 -9.19 -4.41
C ALA A 241 11.40 -8.68 -5.61
N GLY A 242 11.62 -7.43 -6.03
CA GLY A 242 11.01 -6.86 -7.23
C GLY A 242 11.38 -7.64 -8.50
N ALA A 243 12.65 -8.04 -8.64
CA ALA A 243 13.11 -8.87 -9.75
C ALA A 243 12.47 -10.27 -9.73
N LYS A 244 12.29 -10.88 -8.56
CA LYS A 244 11.60 -12.18 -8.44
C LYS A 244 10.12 -12.08 -8.83
N LEU A 245 9.41 -11.04 -8.38
CA LEU A 245 8.04 -10.77 -8.83
C LEU A 245 8.00 -10.55 -10.34
N TYR A 246 8.92 -9.76 -10.89
CA TYR A 246 9.03 -9.54 -12.32
C TYR A 246 9.12 -10.86 -13.10
N MET A 247 9.98 -11.78 -12.64
CA MET A 247 10.13 -13.08 -13.29
C MET A 247 8.89 -13.96 -13.20
N ILE A 248 8.11 -13.89 -12.11
CA ILE A 248 6.85 -14.63 -11.97
C ILE A 248 5.83 -14.13 -12.99
N PHE A 249 5.56 -12.82 -13.02
CA PHE A 249 4.62 -12.25 -13.98
C PHE A 249 5.09 -12.40 -15.43
N LYS A 250 6.39 -12.28 -15.68
CA LYS A 250 6.94 -12.53 -17.02
C LYS A 250 6.63 -13.91 -17.53
N ARG A 251 6.73 -14.93 -16.68
CA ARG A 251 6.38 -16.31 -17.08
C ARG A 251 4.91 -16.42 -17.47
N VAL A 252 4.01 -15.76 -16.74
CA VAL A 252 2.57 -15.74 -17.06
C VAL A 252 2.34 -15.07 -18.41
N VAL A 253 2.87 -13.86 -18.61
CA VAL A 253 2.73 -13.10 -19.87
C VAL A 253 3.33 -13.86 -21.05
N ASP A 254 4.55 -14.39 -20.91
CA ASP A 254 5.21 -15.19 -21.96
C ASP A 254 4.41 -16.45 -22.29
N ALA A 255 3.81 -17.10 -21.29
CA ALA A 255 2.99 -18.30 -21.49
C ALA A 255 1.70 -17.97 -22.27
N ARG A 256 1.02 -16.87 -21.94
CA ARG A 256 -0.15 -16.38 -22.71
C ARG A 256 0.23 -16.10 -24.16
N ASN A 257 1.32 -15.36 -24.38
CA ASN A 257 1.79 -15.02 -25.72
C ASN A 257 2.18 -16.26 -26.55
N LYS A 258 2.80 -17.27 -25.93
CA LYS A 258 3.19 -18.51 -26.63
C LYS A 258 2.01 -19.44 -26.94
N SER A 259 1.07 -19.56 -26.02
CA SER A 259 -0.08 -20.45 -26.16
C SER A 259 -1.21 -19.86 -26.99
N GLY A 260 -1.26 -18.53 -27.12
CA GLY A 260 -2.37 -17.81 -27.74
C GLY A 260 -3.65 -17.78 -26.88
N ILE A 261 -3.59 -18.35 -25.66
CA ILE A 261 -4.72 -18.36 -24.73
C ILE A 261 -4.85 -16.97 -24.12
N ARG A 262 -6.05 -16.40 -24.24
CA ARG A 262 -6.40 -15.12 -23.61
C ARG A 262 -6.96 -15.39 -22.22
N GLY A 263 -6.44 -14.67 -21.23
CA GLY A 263 -7.01 -14.65 -19.88
C GLY A 263 -8.31 -13.84 -19.86
N ASP A 264 -9.13 -14.08 -18.84
CA ASP A 264 -10.31 -13.27 -18.58
C ASP A 264 -10.15 -12.52 -17.26
N ASP A 265 -9.16 -11.63 -17.22
CA ASP A 265 -8.70 -10.92 -16.02
C ASP A 265 -8.03 -9.58 -16.34
N ALA A 266 -7.68 -8.85 -15.27
CA ALA A 266 -7.05 -7.55 -15.35
C ALA A 266 -5.71 -7.56 -16.11
N LEU A 267 -4.89 -8.60 -15.97
CA LEU A 267 -3.63 -8.72 -16.69
C LEU A 267 -3.88 -8.83 -18.20
N GLN A 268 -4.93 -9.55 -18.63
CA GLN A 268 -5.28 -9.59 -20.06
C GLN A 268 -5.68 -8.21 -20.55
N TYR A 269 -6.46 -7.46 -19.76
CA TYR A 269 -6.80 -6.09 -20.11
C TYR A 269 -5.55 -5.21 -20.30
N LEU A 270 -4.53 -5.33 -19.43
CA LEU A 270 -3.29 -4.57 -19.60
C LEU A 270 -2.53 -4.98 -20.88
N ILE A 271 -2.44 -6.28 -21.17
CA ILE A 271 -1.84 -6.80 -22.41
C ILE A 271 -2.57 -6.22 -23.64
N ASP A 272 -3.90 -6.21 -23.61
CA ASP A 272 -4.74 -5.73 -24.71
C ASP A 272 -4.62 -4.22 -24.94
N GLN A 273 -4.25 -3.47 -23.90
CA GLN A 273 -3.97 -2.04 -24.00
C GLN A 273 -2.56 -1.75 -24.55
N GLY A 274 -1.76 -2.78 -24.83
CA GLY A 274 -0.40 -2.64 -25.33
C GLY A 274 0.62 -2.28 -24.26
N ASP A 275 0.29 -2.48 -22.98
CA ASP A 275 1.21 -2.19 -21.89
C ASP A 275 2.39 -3.18 -21.93
N ASP A 276 3.63 -2.67 -21.87
CA ASP A 276 4.79 -3.53 -21.70
C ASP A 276 4.82 -4.16 -20.30
N ILE A 277 5.63 -5.21 -20.14
CA ILE A 277 5.70 -5.95 -18.88
C ILE A 277 6.10 -5.10 -17.67
N THR A 278 6.93 -4.08 -17.86
CA THR A 278 7.37 -3.20 -16.79
C THR A 278 6.21 -2.33 -16.32
N ASN A 279 5.44 -1.77 -17.26
CA ASN A 279 4.24 -0.98 -16.96
C ASN A 279 3.15 -1.85 -16.31
N MET A 280 2.90 -3.04 -16.84
CA MET A 280 1.97 -4.00 -16.25
C MET A 280 2.33 -4.32 -14.80
N LEU A 281 3.60 -4.63 -14.54
CA LEU A 281 4.08 -4.92 -13.20
C LEU A 281 4.03 -3.72 -12.27
N THR A 282 4.36 -2.53 -12.77
CA THR A 282 4.29 -1.30 -11.99
C THR A 282 2.84 -1.01 -11.58
N PHE A 283 1.89 -1.22 -12.50
CA PHE A 283 0.46 -1.16 -12.19
C PHE A 283 0.06 -2.18 -11.12
N VAL A 284 0.37 -3.46 -11.33
CA VAL A 284 -0.03 -4.54 -10.41
C VAL A 284 0.55 -4.32 -9.02
N LEU A 285 1.84 -3.96 -8.91
CA LEU A 285 2.46 -3.65 -7.62
C LEU A 285 1.81 -2.44 -6.95
N GLY A 286 1.55 -1.37 -7.70
CA GLY A 286 0.86 -0.19 -7.19
C GLY A 286 -0.54 -0.53 -6.66
N ALA A 287 -1.29 -1.36 -7.39
CA ALA A 287 -2.63 -1.79 -7.02
C ALA A 287 -2.63 -2.74 -5.81
N LEU A 288 -1.64 -3.64 -5.72
CA LEU A 288 -1.44 -4.49 -4.54
C LEU A 288 -1.07 -3.65 -3.31
N PHE A 289 -0.19 -2.65 -3.42
CA PHE A 289 0.12 -1.73 -2.31
C PHE A 289 -1.11 -0.96 -1.84
N ALA A 290 -1.93 -0.47 -2.78
CA ALA A 290 -3.16 0.26 -2.45
C ALA A 290 -4.24 -0.64 -1.81
N GLY A 291 -4.44 -1.84 -2.36
CA GLY A 291 -5.52 -2.74 -1.97
C GLY A 291 -5.20 -3.61 -0.76
N GLN A 292 -4.00 -4.20 -0.71
CA GLN A 292 -3.68 -5.27 0.25
C GLN A 292 -3.53 -4.75 1.68
N LEU A 293 -2.69 -3.73 1.88
CA LEU A 293 -2.35 -3.24 3.22
C LEU A 293 -3.59 -2.70 3.93
N ASN A 294 -4.36 -1.87 3.23
CA ASN A 294 -5.54 -1.24 3.83
C ASN A 294 -6.68 -2.23 4.02
N SER A 295 -7.03 -3.00 2.98
CA SER A 295 -8.19 -3.89 3.04
C SER A 295 -7.94 -5.09 3.95
N GLY A 296 -6.75 -5.68 3.90
CA GLY A 296 -6.40 -6.86 4.69
C GLY A 296 -6.37 -6.56 6.20
N ILE A 297 -5.73 -5.46 6.59
CA ILE A 297 -5.66 -5.03 7.99
C ILE A 297 -7.04 -4.65 8.53
N ASN A 298 -7.84 -3.89 7.78
CA ASN A 298 -9.18 -3.53 8.23
C ASN A 298 -10.12 -4.74 8.30
N ALA A 299 -10.06 -5.67 7.35
CA ALA A 299 -10.86 -6.89 7.41
C ALA A 299 -10.52 -7.74 8.66
N ALA A 300 -9.24 -7.85 9.01
CA ALA A 300 -8.81 -8.52 10.23
C ALA A 300 -9.34 -7.79 11.49
N TRP A 301 -9.22 -6.46 11.55
CA TRP A 301 -9.71 -5.68 12.69
C TRP A 301 -11.22 -5.73 12.87
N VAL A 302 -12.00 -5.72 11.79
CA VAL A 302 -13.47 -5.91 11.86
C VAL A 302 -13.81 -7.21 12.59
N LEU A 303 -13.12 -8.31 12.26
CA LEU A 303 -13.34 -9.60 12.93
C LEU A 303 -12.94 -9.56 14.41
N ILE A 304 -11.82 -8.91 14.73
CA ILE A 304 -11.38 -8.74 16.13
C ILE A 304 -12.42 -7.94 16.93
N TYR A 305 -12.91 -6.82 16.39
CA TYR A 305 -13.91 -6.00 17.06
C TYR A 305 -15.23 -6.73 17.26
N LEU A 306 -15.71 -7.46 16.25
CA LEU A 306 -16.93 -8.26 16.37
C LEU A 306 -16.75 -9.42 17.36
N ALA A 307 -15.60 -10.08 17.38
CA ALA A 307 -15.30 -11.13 18.35
C ALA A 307 -15.32 -10.62 19.80
N ASN A 308 -14.95 -9.36 20.02
CA ASN A 308 -14.96 -8.72 21.34
C ASN A 308 -16.28 -7.99 21.66
N ASN A 309 -17.24 -7.95 20.75
CA ASN A 309 -18.52 -7.28 20.97
C ASN A 309 -19.69 -8.15 20.50
N ARG A 310 -20.24 -8.93 21.45
CA ARG A 310 -21.33 -9.87 21.21
C ARG A 310 -22.59 -9.19 20.65
N TYR A 311 -22.93 -8.00 21.13
CA TYR A 311 -24.10 -7.26 20.67
C TYR A 311 -24.00 -6.94 19.16
N TRP A 312 -22.86 -6.41 18.71
CA TRP A 312 -22.66 -6.12 17.29
C TRP A 312 -22.50 -7.38 16.44
N LEU A 313 -21.84 -8.42 16.95
CA LEU A 313 -21.72 -9.71 16.27
C LEU A 313 -23.07 -10.35 15.97
N GLU A 314 -23.98 -10.36 16.95
CA GLU A 314 -25.33 -10.93 16.78
C GLU A 314 -26.11 -10.16 15.72
N ARG A 315 -26.10 -8.82 15.76
CA ARG A 315 -26.78 -7.97 14.77
C ARG A 315 -26.23 -8.12 13.35
N VAL A 316 -24.90 -8.19 13.20
CA VAL A 316 -24.28 -8.42 11.88
C VAL A 316 -24.64 -9.82 11.36
N ARG A 317 -24.70 -10.84 12.22
CA ARG A 317 -25.16 -12.18 11.82
C ARG A 317 -26.62 -12.18 11.38
N GLU A 318 -27.49 -11.47 12.09
CA GLU A 318 -28.91 -11.30 11.71
C GLU A 318 -29.05 -10.62 10.35
N GLU A 319 -28.23 -9.59 10.07
CA GLU A 319 -28.20 -8.94 8.74
C GLU A 319 -27.81 -9.96 7.65
N VAL A 320 -26.73 -10.71 7.84
CA VAL A 320 -26.28 -11.72 6.86
C VAL A 320 -27.36 -12.79 6.61
N LEU A 321 -28.03 -13.26 7.67
CA LEU A 321 -29.14 -14.21 7.55
C LEU A 321 -30.32 -13.60 6.79
N SER A 322 -30.72 -12.38 7.11
CA SER A 322 -31.83 -11.66 6.47
C SER A 322 -31.59 -11.43 4.98
N VAL A 323 -30.37 -11.06 4.58
CA VAL A 323 -30.02 -10.93 3.15
C VAL A 323 -30.10 -12.30 2.47
N ALA A 324 -29.58 -13.35 3.08
CA ALA A 324 -29.67 -14.70 2.53
C ALA A 324 -31.14 -15.17 2.38
N ASP A 325 -32.01 -14.86 3.35
CA ASP A 325 -33.45 -15.18 3.32
C ASP A 325 -34.17 -14.46 2.19
N ARG A 326 -33.78 -13.22 1.87
CA ARG A 326 -34.36 -12.45 0.76
C ARG A 326 -33.92 -12.95 -0.62
N HIS A 327 -32.64 -13.28 -0.80
CA HIS A 327 -32.09 -13.65 -2.11
C HIS A 327 -32.09 -15.16 -2.39
N CYS A 328 -32.16 -16.00 -1.35
CA CYS A 328 -32.21 -17.45 -1.47
C CYS A 328 -33.04 -18.03 -0.30
N PRO A 329 -34.38 -17.99 -0.33
CA PRO A 329 -35.24 -18.33 0.82
C PRO A 329 -35.25 -19.83 1.18
N ASP A 330 -34.70 -20.69 0.33
CA ASP A 330 -34.65 -22.14 0.57
C ASP A 330 -33.69 -22.47 1.73
N SER A 331 -34.27 -22.64 2.91
CA SER A 331 -33.56 -22.98 4.16
C SER A 331 -33.04 -24.41 4.21
N SER A 332 -33.39 -25.28 3.24
CA SER A 332 -32.77 -26.60 3.12
C SER A 332 -31.32 -26.52 2.64
N ILE A 333 -30.95 -25.41 2.00
CA ILE A 333 -29.60 -25.14 1.52
C ILE A 333 -28.77 -24.55 2.68
N PRO A 334 -27.54 -25.04 2.95
CA PRO A 334 -26.68 -24.44 3.96
C PRO A 334 -26.43 -22.95 3.69
N LEU A 335 -26.41 -22.11 4.74
CA LEU A 335 -26.22 -20.65 4.62
C LEU A 335 -25.04 -20.28 3.71
N LYS A 336 -23.90 -20.95 3.90
CA LYS A 336 -22.68 -20.76 3.11
C LYS A 336 -22.91 -20.87 1.59
N ASP A 337 -23.81 -21.77 1.16
CA ASP A 337 -24.13 -22.02 -0.25
C ASP A 337 -25.24 -21.08 -0.74
N ARG A 338 -26.10 -20.60 0.18
CA ARG A 338 -27.09 -19.54 -0.09
C ARG A 338 -26.41 -18.21 -0.39
N LEU A 339 -25.37 -17.86 0.38
CA LEU A 339 -24.58 -16.63 0.19
C LEU A 339 -23.90 -16.58 -1.18
N MET A 340 -23.56 -17.74 -1.77
CA MET A 340 -22.98 -17.82 -3.12
C MET A 340 -23.92 -17.33 -4.24
N ARG A 341 -25.24 -17.22 -3.94
CA ARG A 341 -26.27 -16.83 -4.91
C ARG A 341 -26.65 -15.35 -4.81
N ILE A 342 -26.08 -14.62 -3.85
CA ILE A 342 -26.37 -13.19 -3.66
C ILE A 342 -25.76 -12.40 -4.83
N PRO A 343 -26.56 -11.59 -5.55
CA PRO A 343 -26.08 -10.78 -6.66
C PRO A 343 -25.17 -9.64 -6.17
N VAL A 344 -24.30 -9.12 -7.05
CA VAL A 344 -23.35 -8.05 -6.69
C VAL A 344 -24.05 -6.81 -6.16
N GLU A 345 -25.22 -6.47 -6.71
CA GLU A 345 -25.99 -5.30 -6.32
C GLU A 345 -26.46 -5.40 -4.85
N ALA A 346 -26.73 -6.61 -4.35
CA ALA A 346 -27.08 -6.84 -2.96
C ALA A 346 -25.85 -6.82 -2.04
N TRP A 347 -24.70 -7.34 -2.50
CA TRP A 347 -23.43 -7.18 -1.77
C TRP A 347 -23.04 -5.71 -1.56
N GLU A 348 -23.32 -4.85 -2.55
CA GLU A 348 -23.04 -3.41 -2.46
C GLU A 348 -24.08 -2.63 -1.65
N GLY A 349 -25.35 -3.03 -1.70
CA GLY A 349 -26.46 -2.20 -1.19
C GLY A 349 -27.13 -2.70 0.10
N GLU A 350 -26.97 -3.97 0.48
CA GLU A 350 -27.85 -4.61 1.48
C GLU A 350 -27.14 -5.07 2.76
N PHE A 351 -25.89 -4.64 2.97
CA PHE A 351 -25.12 -4.93 4.19
C PHE A 351 -24.68 -3.66 4.95
N PRO A 352 -25.62 -2.79 5.37
CA PRO A 352 -25.28 -1.52 6.02
C PRO A 352 -24.55 -1.68 7.37
N LEU A 353 -24.80 -2.75 8.13
CA LEU A 353 -24.07 -2.99 9.38
C LEU A 353 -22.65 -3.50 9.13
N VAL A 354 -22.45 -4.39 8.15
CA VAL A 354 -21.08 -4.79 7.75
C VAL A 354 -20.30 -3.58 7.23
N ASP A 355 -20.90 -2.74 6.39
CA ASP A 355 -20.29 -1.50 5.89
C ASP A 355 -19.97 -0.53 7.04
N MET A 356 -20.87 -0.39 8.02
CA MET A 356 -20.62 0.42 9.22
C MET A 356 -19.46 -0.13 10.05
N CYS A 357 -19.34 -1.45 10.20
CA CYS A 357 -18.21 -2.08 10.91
C CYS A 357 -16.88 -1.78 10.20
N LEU A 358 -16.86 -1.86 8.86
CA LEU A 358 -15.68 -1.51 8.07
C LEU A 358 -15.32 -0.03 8.24
N LYS A 359 -16.30 0.88 8.14
CA LYS A 359 -16.09 2.32 8.32
C LYS A 359 -15.59 2.67 9.72
N ASP A 360 -16.12 2.01 10.76
CA ASP A 360 -15.67 2.23 12.13
C ASP A 360 -14.26 1.67 12.37
N SER A 361 -13.91 0.53 11.73
CA SER A 361 -12.53 0.05 11.70
C SER A 361 -11.59 1.07 11.08
N ILE A 362 -11.92 1.61 9.89
CA ILE A 362 -11.12 2.64 9.21
C ILE A 362 -10.99 3.92 10.05
N ARG A 363 -11.99 4.24 10.89
CA ARG A 363 -11.92 5.38 11.80
C ARG A 363 -10.96 5.16 12.98
N LEU A 364 -10.80 3.91 13.42
CA LEU A 364 -10.03 3.53 14.60
C LEU A 364 -8.57 3.19 14.28
N GLN A 365 -8.32 2.59 13.11
CA GLN A 365 -6.98 2.24 12.62
C GLN A 365 -6.38 3.39 11.83
#